data_AF-A0A7W1NDH3-F1
#
_entry.id   AF-A0A7W1NDH3-F1
#
_cell.length_a   1.000
_cell.length_b   1.000
_cell.length_c   1.000
_cell.angle_alpha   90.00
_cell.angle_beta   90.00
_cell.angle_gamma   90.00
#
_symmetry.space_group_name_H-M   'P 1'
#
loop_
_entity.id
_entity.type
_entity.pdbx_description
1 polymer ?
#
loop_
_entity_poly.entity_id
_entity_poly.type
_entity_poly.pdbx_seq_one_letter_code
_entity_poly.pdbx_strand_id
1 'polypeptide(L)'
;MRDPATPGSSAFTLFEVAIALAIVSVGVVSVLLFLPAGIRAQQVSRFRLYASAKAMDLVESYNTSSNGNPSIDVEAFNPWDVPTNYRSTAPDLECRLASRRFGVAPLPLTIARRIDSDGGEIASILDDGGCIYFSQPQATTSWEESQLPKMPPNDVQKVVFAVVGNAQQDALFTFPWKAWPYTDAFPSPPIFQHHQDAFVDETGSALADLGATFGCYERAFRTYLWEQTSDPDIRCVFQYPWPSTPALDENFGYFPYAYPADPYSLPAPGTDGGNCPTNHTVAGATRYVQAALWYCAAKNLGSGFVDIATPLTGFVGAPAEDERWKQVQAMRFLAHAATCLTRWYDKATLDGGVVIPPVTWNAPSSGAPVTSPTVTWTHASITALHESCLALSALYSSADPYDWGAPRNVQRSIMMDYPLLQHDLFSPPLSGPVSGAP
;
A
#
# COMPACT_ATOMS: atom_id res chain seq x y z
N MET A 1 61.87 69.83 -6.08
CA MET A 1 61.93 68.50 -6.73
C MET A 1 60.68 67.71 -6.38
N ARG A 2 59.61 67.91 -7.14
CA ARG A 2 58.48 67.01 -7.33
C ARG A 2 57.99 67.35 -8.72
N ASP A 3 58.10 66.41 -9.64
CA ASP A 3 57.60 66.53 -11.01
C ASP A 3 56.13 66.10 -10.98
N PRO A 4 55.15 67.04 -11.05
CA PRO A 4 53.76 66.68 -11.14
C PRO A 4 53.51 66.30 -12.59
N ALA A 5 53.81 65.05 -12.94
CA ALA A 5 53.27 64.42 -14.13
C ALA A 5 51.74 64.40 -13.98
N THR A 6 51.10 65.49 -14.39
CA THR A 6 49.65 65.63 -14.45
C THR A 6 49.16 64.53 -15.38
N PRO A 7 48.32 63.60 -14.90
CA PRO A 7 47.70 62.64 -15.78
C PRO A 7 46.86 63.45 -16.77
N GLY A 8 47.29 63.49 -18.03
CA GLY A 8 46.52 64.11 -19.10
C GLY A 8 45.17 63.40 -19.14
N SER A 9 44.14 64.06 -18.63
CA SER A 9 42.77 63.58 -18.72
C SER A 9 42.37 63.63 -20.19
N SER A 10 42.65 62.55 -20.90
CA SER A 10 42.15 62.32 -22.25
C SER A 10 40.63 62.21 -22.14
N ALA A 11 39.93 63.31 -22.40
CA ALA A 11 38.48 63.32 -22.48
C ALA A 11 38.07 62.48 -23.69
N PHE A 12 37.14 61.53 -23.49
CA PHE A 12 36.58 60.75 -24.59
C PHE A 12 35.94 61.67 -25.62
N THR A 13 36.21 61.40 -26.89
CA THR A 13 35.58 62.12 -27.99
C THR A 13 34.11 61.75 -28.10
N LEU A 14 33.28 62.67 -28.59
CA LEU A 14 31.84 62.41 -28.82
C LEU A 14 31.61 61.20 -29.73
N PHE A 15 32.55 60.92 -30.64
CA PHE A 15 32.55 59.76 -31.52
C PHE A 15 32.75 58.44 -30.75
N GLU A 16 33.71 58.38 -29.83
CA GLU A 16 33.93 57.21 -28.97
C GLU A 16 32.73 56.93 -28.07
N VAL A 17 32.10 57.98 -27.52
CA VAL A 17 30.86 57.85 -26.73
C VAL A 17 29.71 57.32 -27.59
N ALA A 18 29.55 57.81 -28.82
CA ALA A 18 28.52 57.34 -29.74
C ALA A 18 28.68 55.86 -30.11
N ILE A 19 29.92 55.42 -30.40
CA ILE A 19 30.23 54.00 -30.66
C ILE A 19 29.94 53.16 -29.41
N ALA A 20 30.36 53.61 -28.23
CA ALA A 20 30.11 52.90 -26.99
C ALA A 20 28.60 52.70 -26.73
N LEU A 21 27.78 53.74 -26.93
CA LEU A 21 26.32 53.67 -26.82
C LEU A 21 25.70 52.73 -27.86
N ALA A 22 26.22 52.70 -29.09
CA ALA A 22 25.75 51.79 -30.12
C ALA A 22 26.04 50.33 -29.77
N ILE A 23 27.25 50.02 -29.27
CA ILE A 23 27.63 48.67 -28.83
C ILE A 23 26.74 48.21 -27.66
N VAL A 24 26.54 49.06 -26.65
CA VAL A 24 25.66 48.74 -25.51
C VAL A 24 24.23 48.51 -25.99
N SER A 25 23.74 49.35 -26.91
CA SER A 25 22.39 49.22 -27.47
C SER A 25 22.21 47.90 -28.22
N VAL A 26 23.18 47.50 -29.06
CA VAL A 26 23.18 46.19 -29.74
C VAL A 26 23.22 45.04 -28.73
N GLY A 27 24.03 45.16 -27.68
CA GLY A 27 24.09 44.17 -26.60
C GLY A 27 22.76 43.98 -25.88
N VAL A 28 22.12 45.08 -25.46
CA VAL A 28 20.82 45.06 -24.78
C VAL A 28 19.73 44.51 -25.69
N VAL A 29 19.66 44.96 -26.94
CA VAL A 29 18.67 44.46 -27.92
C VAL A 29 18.90 42.97 -28.19
N SER A 30 20.15 42.52 -28.31
CA SER A 30 20.46 41.10 -28.50
C SER A 30 19.97 40.26 -27.31
N VAL A 31 20.24 40.67 -26.07
CA VAL A 31 19.74 39.97 -24.87
C VAL A 31 18.20 39.95 -24.83
N LEU A 32 17.55 41.07 -25.13
CA LEU A 32 16.09 41.15 -25.18
C LEU A 32 15.48 40.27 -26.28
N LEU A 33 16.16 40.10 -27.41
CA LEU A 33 15.75 39.20 -28.49
C LEU A 33 15.87 37.72 -28.09
N PHE A 34 16.84 37.36 -27.23
CA PHE A 34 16.99 35.98 -26.73
C PHE A 34 16.10 35.65 -25.54
N LEU A 35 15.57 36.65 -24.82
CA LEU A 35 14.76 36.45 -23.62
C LEU A 35 13.52 35.55 -23.88
N PRO A 36 12.72 35.72 -24.95
CA PRO A 36 11.59 34.85 -25.23
C PRO A 36 11.98 33.39 -25.49
N ALA A 37 13.11 33.17 -26.17
CA ALA A 37 13.63 31.83 -26.42
C ALA A 37 14.08 31.16 -25.12
N GLY A 38 14.76 31.91 -24.24
CA GLY A 38 15.14 31.45 -22.91
C GLY A 38 13.93 31.09 -22.03
N ILE A 39 12.89 31.94 -22.02
CA ILE A 39 11.64 31.68 -21.28
C ILE A 39 10.95 30.43 -21.82
N ARG A 40 10.84 30.26 -23.14
CA ARG A 40 10.25 29.05 -23.75
C ARG A 40 11.04 27.80 -23.38
N ALA A 41 12.37 27.85 -23.44
CA ALA A 41 13.22 26.72 -23.05
C ALA A 41 13.04 26.33 -21.57
N GLN A 42 12.96 27.31 -20.68
CA GLN A 42 12.68 27.08 -19.26
C GLN A 42 11.26 26.51 -19.04
N GLN A 43 10.27 27.03 -19.75
CA GLN A 43 8.89 26.51 -19.69
C GLN A 43 8.83 25.05 -20.14
N VAL A 44 9.45 24.70 -21.27
CA VAL A 44 9.51 23.32 -21.77
C VAL A 44 10.22 22.40 -20.78
N SER A 45 11.35 22.84 -20.22
CA SER A 45 12.07 22.06 -19.20
C SER A 45 11.19 21.80 -17.96
N ARG A 46 10.42 22.80 -17.52
CA ARG A 46 9.51 22.66 -16.38
C ARG A 46 8.36 21.70 -16.69
N PHE A 47 7.78 21.76 -17.88
CA PHE A 47 6.71 20.85 -18.29
C PHE A 47 7.18 19.40 -18.43
N ARG A 48 8.43 19.16 -18.84
CA ARG A 48 9.02 17.81 -18.84
C ARG A 48 9.12 17.22 -17.43
N LEU A 49 9.48 18.04 -16.44
CA LEU A 49 9.49 17.61 -15.03
C LEU A 49 8.08 17.31 -14.53
N TYR A 50 7.08 18.14 -14.86
CA TYR A 50 5.69 17.88 -14.52
C TYR A 50 5.14 16.62 -15.17
N ALA A 51 5.47 16.36 -16.44
CA ALA A 51 5.08 15.13 -17.13
C ALA A 51 5.70 13.89 -16.46
N SER A 52 6.98 13.97 -16.07
CA SER A 52 7.67 12.86 -15.40
C SER A 52 7.09 12.57 -14.01
N ALA A 53 6.87 13.62 -13.21
CA ALA A 53 6.23 13.50 -11.91
C ALA A 53 4.80 12.97 -12.03
N LYS A 54 4.05 13.41 -13.05
CA LYS A 54 2.71 12.90 -13.29
C LYS A 54 2.71 11.44 -13.72
N ALA A 55 3.66 11.00 -14.55
CA ALA A 55 3.78 9.60 -14.90
C ALA A 55 4.04 8.71 -13.67
N MET A 56 4.93 9.14 -12.75
CA MET A 56 5.16 8.44 -11.48
C MET A 56 3.90 8.37 -10.62
N ASP A 57 3.19 9.49 -10.49
CA ASP A 57 1.93 9.58 -9.75
C ASP A 57 0.82 8.70 -10.37
N LEU A 58 0.74 8.59 -11.69
CA LEU A 58 -0.20 7.68 -12.37
C LEU A 58 0.14 6.22 -12.08
N VAL A 59 1.41 5.84 -12.09
CA VAL A 59 1.87 4.49 -11.76
C VAL A 59 1.57 4.16 -10.30
N GLU A 60 1.89 5.06 -9.38
CA GLU A 60 1.61 4.90 -7.95
C GLU A 60 0.09 4.81 -7.68
N SER A 61 -0.70 5.72 -8.28
CA SER A 61 -2.16 5.70 -8.20
C SER A 61 -2.75 4.42 -8.78
N TYR A 62 -2.26 3.95 -9.93
CA TYR A 62 -2.74 2.72 -10.54
C TYR A 62 -2.50 1.53 -9.61
N ASN A 63 -1.29 1.40 -9.08
CA ASN A 63 -0.91 0.33 -8.16
C ASN A 63 -1.64 0.40 -6.80
N THR A 64 -1.97 1.58 -6.31
CA THR A 64 -2.60 1.75 -4.98
C THR A 64 -4.14 1.90 -5.02
N SER A 65 -4.72 2.06 -6.21
CA SER A 65 -6.14 2.41 -6.37
C SER A 65 -7.14 1.35 -5.86
N SER A 66 -6.74 0.08 -5.72
CA SER A 66 -7.59 -0.98 -5.15
C SER A 66 -8.00 -0.69 -3.71
N ASN A 67 -7.11 -0.08 -2.91
CA ASN A 67 -7.39 0.24 -1.50
C ASN A 67 -8.25 1.50 -1.34
N GLY A 68 -8.30 2.35 -2.36
CA GLY A 68 -8.85 3.71 -2.28
C GLY A 68 -10.14 3.94 -3.06
N ASN A 69 -10.64 2.96 -3.83
CA ASN A 69 -11.82 3.16 -4.67
C ASN A 69 -13.00 2.26 -4.28
N PRO A 70 -13.93 2.72 -3.42
CA PRO A 70 -15.14 1.99 -3.04
C PRO A 70 -16.15 1.83 -4.19
N SER A 71 -15.93 2.47 -5.35
CA SER A 71 -16.73 2.20 -6.55
C SER A 71 -16.22 1.01 -7.37
N ILE A 72 -15.05 0.49 -6.98
CA ILE A 72 -14.52 -0.79 -7.43
C ILE A 72 -14.64 -1.71 -6.21
N ASP A 73 -15.87 -2.06 -5.81
CA ASP A 73 -16.04 -3.26 -4.98
C ASP A 73 -15.42 -4.39 -5.80
N VAL A 74 -14.27 -4.85 -5.35
CA VAL A 74 -13.41 -5.84 -6.04
C VAL A 74 -13.66 -7.24 -5.48
N GLU A 75 -14.52 -7.35 -4.46
CA GLU A 75 -14.70 -8.55 -3.66
C GLU A 75 -16.17 -8.77 -3.38
N ALA A 76 -16.59 -10.00 -3.62
CA ALA A 76 -17.87 -10.50 -3.15
C ALA A 76 -17.75 -12.01 -2.98
N PHE A 77 -18.71 -12.60 -2.27
CA PHE A 77 -18.74 -14.05 -2.06
C PHE A 77 -18.74 -14.80 -3.39
N ASN A 78 -19.56 -14.37 -4.36
CA ASN A 78 -19.50 -14.89 -5.71
C ASN A 78 -18.81 -13.93 -6.67
N PRO A 79 -18.09 -14.45 -7.68
CA PRO A 79 -17.38 -13.63 -8.63
C PRO A 79 -18.28 -12.71 -9.47
N TRP A 80 -19.55 -13.07 -9.67
CA TRP A 80 -20.53 -12.26 -10.39
C TRP A 80 -21.22 -11.22 -9.51
N ASP A 81 -20.94 -11.15 -8.22
CA ASP A 81 -21.53 -10.12 -7.35
C ASP A 81 -20.71 -8.82 -7.34
N VAL A 82 -19.52 -8.85 -7.96
CA VAL A 82 -18.62 -7.70 -8.12
C VAL A 82 -18.94 -6.93 -9.41
N PRO A 83 -19.42 -5.67 -9.32
CA PRO A 83 -19.77 -4.86 -10.49
C PRO A 83 -18.61 -4.67 -11.50
N THR A 84 -17.39 -4.66 -10.98
CA THR A 84 -16.14 -4.52 -11.74
C THR A 84 -15.98 -5.63 -12.77
N ASN A 85 -16.42 -6.85 -12.47
CA ASN A 85 -16.27 -8.01 -13.36
C ASN A 85 -17.23 -8.01 -14.54
N TYR A 86 -18.27 -7.17 -14.51
CA TYR A 86 -19.15 -6.96 -15.66
C TYR A 86 -18.60 -5.97 -16.69
N ARG A 87 -17.42 -5.39 -16.45
CA ARG A 87 -16.79 -4.43 -17.35
C ARG A 87 -15.47 -5.01 -17.86
N SER A 88 -15.43 -5.34 -19.15
CA SER A 88 -14.20 -5.80 -19.81
C SER A 88 -13.07 -4.77 -19.76
N THR A 89 -13.41 -3.48 -19.59
CA THR A 89 -12.46 -2.36 -19.50
C THR A 89 -12.13 -1.98 -18.07
N ALA A 90 -12.65 -2.67 -17.04
CA ALA A 90 -12.28 -2.41 -15.65
C ALA A 90 -10.77 -2.41 -15.36
N PRO A 91 -9.95 -3.31 -15.94
CA PRO A 91 -8.49 -3.26 -15.75
C PRO A 91 -7.82 -2.04 -16.38
N ASP A 92 -8.43 -1.49 -17.43
CA ASP A 92 -7.82 -0.45 -18.24
C ASP A 92 -7.42 0.73 -17.36
N LEU A 93 -6.18 1.20 -17.55
CA LEU A 93 -5.60 2.29 -16.77
C LEU A 93 -6.52 3.51 -16.73
N GLU A 94 -7.14 3.83 -17.86
CA GLU A 94 -8.11 4.90 -17.95
C GLU A 94 -9.37 4.64 -17.14
N CYS A 95 -9.89 3.42 -17.05
CA CYS A 95 -11.09 3.15 -16.25
C CYS A 95 -10.79 3.21 -14.75
N ARG A 96 -9.58 2.81 -14.32
CA ARG A 96 -9.16 2.91 -12.92
C ARG A 96 -8.83 4.34 -12.50
N LEU A 97 -8.11 5.07 -13.35
CA LEU A 97 -7.64 6.42 -13.04
C LEU A 97 -8.64 7.51 -13.42
N ALA A 98 -9.56 7.27 -14.37
CA ALA A 98 -10.63 8.21 -14.72
C ALA A 98 -11.77 8.23 -13.71
N SER A 99 -11.42 8.22 -12.43
CA SER A 99 -12.32 8.49 -11.33
C SER A 99 -12.05 9.88 -10.78
N ARG A 100 -13.03 10.44 -10.06
CA ARG A 100 -12.87 11.72 -9.35
C ARG A 100 -11.76 11.67 -8.29
N ARG A 101 -11.36 10.48 -7.84
CA ARG A 101 -10.35 10.29 -6.79
C ARG A 101 -8.91 10.31 -7.31
N PHE A 102 -8.65 9.80 -8.52
CA PHE A 102 -7.30 9.74 -9.09
C PHE A 102 -7.03 10.85 -10.11
N GLY A 103 -8.06 11.65 -10.41
CA GLY A 103 -7.93 12.93 -11.09
C GLY A 103 -7.34 12.83 -12.47
N VAL A 104 -7.69 11.78 -13.17
CA VAL A 104 -7.59 11.76 -14.61
C VAL A 104 -9.00 11.94 -15.12
N ALA A 105 -9.18 12.76 -16.14
CA ALA A 105 -10.46 12.88 -16.81
C ALA A 105 -10.23 12.91 -18.31
N PRO A 106 -11.00 12.11 -19.08
CA PRO A 106 -10.89 12.15 -20.52
C PRO A 106 -11.33 13.53 -21.01
N LEU A 107 -10.51 14.13 -21.85
CA LEU A 107 -10.84 15.35 -22.53
C LEU A 107 -11.93 15.03 -23.57
N PRO A 108 -13.04 15.81 -23.63
CA PRO A 108 -14.05 15.60 -24.66
C PRO A 108 -13.42 15.59 -26.05
N LEU A 109 -13.75 14.59 -26.86
CA LEU A 109 -13.14 14.37 -28.18
C LEU A 109 -13.18 15.64 -29.06
N THR A 110 -14.26 16.42 -28.98
CA THR A 110 -14.43 17.67 -29.72
C THR A 110 -13.45 18.76 -29.31
N ILE A 111 -12.98 18.76 -28.06
CA ILE A 111 -11.94 19.66 -27.55
C ILE A 111 -10.56 19.09 -27.89
N ALA A 112 -10.36 17.79 -27.68
CA ALA A 112 -9.08 17.12 -27.97
C ALA A 112 -8.64 17.32 -29.43
N ARG A 113 -9.56 17.18 -30.39
CA ARG A 113 -9.30 17.41 -31.83
C ARG A 113 -8.96 18.85 -32.21
N ARG A 114 -9.12 19.81 -31.30
CA ARG A 114 -8.79 21.23 -31.53
C ARG A 114 -7.43 21.61 -30.94
N ILE A 115 -6.79 20.70 -30.22
CA ILE A 115 -5.47 20.97 -29.63
C ILE A 115 -4.42 20.71 -30.70
N ASP A 116 -3.71 21.76 -31.09
CA ASP A 116 -2.55 21.63 -31.95
C ASP A 116 -1.39 20.97 -31.19
N SER A 117 -0.64 20.12 -31.89
CA SER A 117 0.55 19.45 -31.37
C SER A 117 1.65 19.44 -32.42
N ASP A 118 2.89 19.43 -31.97
CA ASP A 118 4.05 19.34 -32.87
C ASP A 118 3.97 18.04 -33.67
N GLY A 119 4.03 18.14 -34.99
CA GLY A 119 3.93 16.98 -35.88
C GLY A 119 2.56 16.31 -35.93
N GLY A 120 1.51 16.88 -35.32
CA GLY A 120 0.17 16.30 -35.33
C GLY A 120 0.01 15.05 -34.45
N GLU A 121 0.88 14.89 -33.44
CA GLU A 121 0.90 13.74 -32.52
C GLU A 121 -0.46 13.47 -31.86
N ILE A 122 -1.13 14.51 -31.36
CA ILE A 122 -2.47 14.38 -30.74
C ILE A 122 -3.50 13.89 -31.76
N ALA A 123 -3.46 14.39 -32.99
CA ALA A 123 -4.37 13.95 -34.04
C ALA A 123 -4.14 12.47 -34.38
N SER A 124 -2.88 12.05 -34.51
CA SER A 124 -2.52 10.64 -34.73
C SER A 124 -3.06 9.74 -33.62
N ILE A 125 -2.83 10.08 -32.35
CA ILE A 125 -3.31 9.30 -31.21
C ILE A 125 -4.84 9.17 -31.22
N LEU A 126 -5.56 10.26 -31.53
CA LEU A 126 -7.01 10.25 -31.59
C LEU A 126 -7.55 9.45 -32.80
N ASP A 127 -6.84 9.48 -33.93
CA ASP A 127 -7.20 8.72 -35.13
C ASP A 127 -6.93 7.21 -34.96
N ASP A 128 -5.93 6.86 -34.15
CA ASP A 128 -5.65 5.48 -33.71
C ASP A 128 -6.65 4.97 -32.63
N GLY A 129 -7.62 5.79 -32.23
CA GLY A 129 -8.66 5.45 -31.25
C GLY A 129 -8.28 5.73 -29.79
N GLY A 130 -7.13 6.37 -29.54
CA GLY A 130 -6.71 6.79 -28.22
C GLY A 130 -7.52 7.96 -27.65
N CYS A 131 -7.29 8.25 -26.38
CA CYS A 131 -7.92 9.38 -25.67
C CYS A 131 -6.85 10.33 -25.11
N ILE A 132 -7.18 11.62 -25.08
CA ILE A 132 -6.39 12.63 -24.37
C ILE A 132 -7.00 12.82 -22.99
N TYR A 133 -6.15 12.89 -21.98
CA TYR A 133 -6.56 13.12 -20.60
C TYR A 133 -5.99 14.43 -20.08
N PHE A 134 -6.73 15.07 -19.18
CA PHE A 134 -6.21 16.18 -18.38
C PHE A 134 -6.08 15.74 -16.93
N SER A 135 -5.02 16.18 -16.27
CA SER A 135 -4.85 15.97 -14.84
C SER A 135 -5.75 16.94 -14.08
N GLN A 136 -6.63 16.41 -13.23
CA GLN A 136 -7.16 17.21 -12.16
C GLN A 136 -6.00 17.56 -11.21
N PRO A 137 -5.86 18.84 -10.85
CA PRO A 137 -4.77 19.37 -10.03
C PRO A 137 -4.78 18.88 -8.57
N GLN A 138 -5.89 18.30 -8.11
CA GLN A 138 -6.18 18.08 -6.69
C GLN A 138 -6.32 16.61 -6.30
N ALA A 139 -6.36 15.68 -7.25
CA ALA A 139 -6.45 14.26 -6.92
C ALA A 139 -5.17 13.68 -6.33
N THR A 140 -4.03 14.31 -6.59
CA THR A 140 -2.71 13.86 -6.12
C THR A 140 -2.41 14.32 -4.70
N THR A 141 -3.33 14.99 -4.01
CA THR A 141 -3.06 15.52 -2.66
C THR A 141 -3.50 14.60 -1.53
N SER A 142 -4.04 13.40 -1.79
CA SER A 142 -4.49 12.45 -0.77
C SER A 142 -5.59 12.99 0.18
N TRP A 143 -6.37 13.98 -0.27
CA TRP A 143 -7.41 14.62 0.55
C TRP A 143 -8.80 14.03 0.29
N GLU A 144 -9.60 13.96 1.35
CA GLU A 144 -11.02 13.59 1.30
C GLU A 144 -11.78 14.53 0.36
N GLU A 145 -12.54 13.98 -0.60
CA GLU A 145 -13.27 14.70 -1.68
C GLU A 145 -14.20 15.81 -1.14
N SER A 146 -14.64 15.68 0.11
CA SER A 146 -15.52 16.61 0.82
C SER A 146 -14.85 17.90 1.31
N GLN A 147 -13.51 17.95 1.37
CA GLN A 147 -12.77 19.05 2.02
C GLN A 147 -11.77 19.78 1.10
N LEU A 148 -11.95 19.69 -0.23
CA LEU A 148 -11.01 20.31 -1.15
C LEU A 148 -11.00 21.85 -1.04
N PRO A 149 -9.87 22.47 -0.64
CA PRO A 149 -9.76 23.92 -0.66
C PRO A 149 -9.79 24.40 -2.12
N LYS A 150 -10.58 25.44 -2.41
CA LYS A 150 -10.57 26.09 -3.73
C LYS A 150 -9.19 26.71 -3.96
N MET A 151 -8.32 26.03 -4.70
CA MET A 151 -7.01 26.56 -5.08
C MET A 151 -7.08 27.20 -6.46
N PRO A 152 -6.32 28.29 -6.71
CA PRO A 152 -6.21 28.86 -8.04
C PRO A 152 -5.56 27.87 -9.02
N PRO A 153 -5.83 27.99 -10.33
CA PRO A 153 -5.16 27.22 -11.36
C PRO A 153 -3.63 27.20 -11.21
N ASN A 154 -3.05 26.01 -11.16
CA ASN A 154 -1.59 25.82 -11.17
C ASN A 154 -1.11 25.39 -12.57
N ASP A 155 0.20 25.43 -12.80
CA ASP A 155 0.77 25.10 -14.10
C ASP A 155 0.64 23.61 -14.47
N VAL A 156 0.38 22.72 -13.51
CA VAL A 156 0.15 21.29 -13.77
C VAL A 156 -1.17 21.09 -14.55
N GLN A 157 -2.15 21.97 -14.38
CA GLN A 157 -3.42 21.93 -15.14
C GLN A 157 -3.24 22.17 -16.65
N LYS A 158 -2.09 22.68 -17.07
CA LYS A 158 -1.77 22.90 -18.49
C LYS A 158 -1.23 21.65 -19.18
N VAL A 159 -0.95 20.59 -18.42
CA VAL A 159 -0.44 19.33 -18.95
C VAL A 159 -1.63 18.44 -19.33
N VAL A 160 -1.66 18.07 -20.61
CA VAL A 160 -2.47 16.96 -21.11
C VAL A 160 -1.54 15.80 -21.42
N PHE A 161 -2.06 14.58 -21.35
CA PHE A 161 -1.30 13.38 -21.67
C PHE A 161 -2.20 12.36 -22.36
N ALA A 162 -1.58 11.39 -23.01
CA ALA A 162 -2.22 10.22 -23.56
C ALA A 162 -1.45 8.97 -23.11
N VAL A 163 -2.12 7.84 -23.06
CA VAL A 163 -1.47 6.54 -22.91
C VAL A 163 -1.45 5.89 -24.28
N VAL A 164 -0.26 5.62 -24.80
CA VAL A 164 -0.05 5.02 -26.12
C VAL A 164 0.40 3.58 -25.92
N GLY A 165 -0.25 2.65 -26.61
CA GLY A 165 0.03 1.23 -26.52
C GLY A 165 -1.10 0.41 -27.15
N ASN A 166 -0.89 -0.90 -27.24
CA ASN A 166 -1.99 -1.80 -27.57
C ASN A 166 -2.97 -1.82 -26.38
N ALA A 167 -4.27 -1.99 -26.65
CA ALA A 167 -5.24 -2.24 -25.61
C ALA A 167 -4.75 -3.42 -24.76
N GLN A 168 -4.58 -3.17 -23.47
CA GLN A 168 -4.30 -4.22 -22.50
C GLN A 168 -5.59 -5.01 -22.40
N GLN A 169 -5.72 -6.10 -23.16
CA GLN A 169 -6.79 -7.08 -22.94
C GLN A 169 -6.46 -7.85 -21.66
N ASP A 170 -6.46 -7.15 -20.54
CA ASP A 170 -6.22 -7.72 -19.23
C ASP A 170 -7.38 -8.67 -18.94
N ALA A 171 -7.14 -9.95 -19.19
CA ALA A 171 -8.19 -10.96 -19.10
C ALA A 171 -8.83 -10.97 -17.70
N LEU A 172 -8.01 -10.76 -16.65
CA LEU A 172 -8.38 -10.57 -15.25
C LEU A 172 -7.19 -9.91 -14.53
N PHE A 173 -7.37 -8.74 -13.90
CA PHE A 173 -6.31 -8.07 -13.12
C PHE A 173 -6.42 -8.30 -11.60
N THR A 174 -7.61 -8.69 -11.15
CA THR A 174 -7.90 -9.16 -9.79
C THR A 174 -8.76 -10.39 -9.87
N PHE A 175 -8.67 -11.26 -8.87
CA PHE A 175 -9.63 -12.36 -8.80
C PHE A 175 -10.99 -11.83 -8.36
N PRO A 176 -12.07 -12.31 -8.97
CA PRO A 176 -13.40 -11.76 -8.76
C PRO A 176 -13.98 -12.05 -7.36
N TRP A 177 -13.41 -13.01 -6.62
CA TRP A 177 -13.79 -13.33 -5.24
C TRP A 177 -12.98 -12.58 -4.18
N LYS A 178 -11.81 -12.02 -4.55
CA LYS A 178 -10.88 -11.30 -3.65
C LYS A 178 -9.94 -10.41 -4.47
N ALA A 179 -9.73 -9.16 -4.05
CA ALA A 179 -8.99 -8.11 -4.75
C ALA A 179 -7.47 -8.29 -4.73
N TRP A 180 -6.99 -9.53 -4.79
CA TRP A 180 -5.57 -9.82 -4.73
C TRP A 180 -4.80 -9.18 -5.89
N PRO A 181 -3.54 -8.78 -5.64
CA PRO A 181 -2.83 -8.84 -4.37
C PRO A 181 -3.32 -7.80 -3.33
N TYR A 182 -3.58 -8.21 -2.08
CA TYR A 182 -3.64 -7.24 -0.98
C TYR A 182 -2.23 -6.76 -0.66
N THR A 183 -2.11 -5.47 -0.38
CA THR A 183 -0.89 -4.85 0.12
C THR A 183 -1.07 -4.46 1.58
N ASP A 184 -0.06 -4.71 2.40
CA ASP A 184 -0.07 -4.30 3.80
C ASP A 184 1.32 -3.85 4.25
N ALA A 185 1.36 -3.12 5.36
CA ALA A 185 2.61 -2.77 6.01
C ALA A 185 3.28 -4.03 6.58
N PHE A 186 4.60 -4.09 6.56
CA PHE A 186 5.36 -5.13 7.26
C PHE A 186 6.34 -4.48 8.26
N PRO A 187 6.38 -4.92 9.53
CA PRO A 187 5.41 -5.79 10.19
C PRO A 187 4.06 -5.06 10.46
N SER A 188 2.96 -5.80 10.50
CA SER A 188 1.61 -5.29 10.78
C SER A 188 0.76 -6.31 11.56
N PRO A 189 -0.37 -5.87 12.15
CA PRO A 189 -1.36 -6.80 12.68
C PRO A 189 -2.10 -7.56 11.56
N PRO A 190 -2.92 -8.57 11.92
CA PRO A 190 -3.81 -9.20 10.95
C PRO A 190 -4.72 -8.20 10.23
N ILE A 191 -4.89 -8.36 8.91
CA ILE A 191 -5.67 -7.43 8.08
C ILE A 191 -7.15 -7.67 8.31
N PHE A 192 -7.84 -6.63 8.76
CA PHE A 192 -9.29 -6.62 8.88
C PHE A 192 -9.89 -5.42 8.16
N GLN A 193 -11.04 -5.61 7.53
CA GLN A 193 -11.82 -4.54 6.93
C GLN A 193 -13.28 -4.66 7.31
N HIS A 194 -13.98 -3.53 7.28
CA HIS A 194 -15.43 -3.47 7.41
C HIS A 194 -16.06 -3.82 6.04
N HIS A 195 -16.89 -4.86 6.00
CA HIS A 195 -17.75 -5.14 4.84
C HIS A 195 -19.22 -5.02 5.21
N GLN A 196 -20.03 -4.67 4.21
CA GLN A 196 -21.48 -4.70 4.36
C GLN A 196 -21.97 -6.15 4.41
N ASP A 197 -22.95 -6.42 5.27
CA ASP A 197 -23.51 -7.77 5.48
C ASP A 197 -24.07 -8.40 4.20
N ALA A 198 -24.47 -7.59 3.21
CA ALA A 198 -25.03 -8.05 1.93
C ALA A 198 -24.05 -8.92 1.10
N PHE A 199 -22.75 -8.89 1.41
CA PHE A 199 -21.73 -9.71 0.74
C PHE A 199 -21.48 -11.06 1.42
N VAL A 200 -22.22 -11.38 2.48
CA VAL A 200 -22.12 -12.65 3.21
C VAL A 200 -23.50 -13.28 3.20
N ASP A 201 -23.59 -14.47 2.58
CA ASP A 201 -24.80 -15.24 2.30
C ASP A 201 -26.02 -14.84 3.16
N GLU A 202 -27.02 -14.23 2.52
CA GLU A 202 -28.29 -13.77 3.13
C GLU A 202 -29.11 -14.93 3.72
N THR A 203 -28.76 -16.19 3.47
CA THR A 203 -29.44 -17.33 4.07
C THR A 203 -29.07 -17.45 5.55
N GLY A 204 -29.81 -16.70 6.37
CA GLY A 204 -29.67 -16.58 7.82
C GLY A 204 -29.88 -17.86 8.65
N SER A 205 -29.34 -19.01 8.23
CA SER A 205 -29.49 -20.29 8.92
C SER A 205 -28.17 -21.02 9.26
N ALA A 206 -26.97 -20.46 9.01
CA ALA A 206 -25.72 -21.12 9.43
C ALA A 206 -24.55 -20.21 9.87
N LEU A 207 -24.71 -18.88 9.89
CA LEU A 207 -23.63 -17.95 10.29
C LEU A 207 -23.37 -17.88 11.81
N ALA A 208 -24.19 -18.53 12.63
CA ALA A 208 -23.87 -18.72 14.06
C ALA A 208 -22.64 -19.65 14.25
N ASP A 209 -22.34 -20.51 13.27
CA ASP A 209 -21.21 -21.47 13.31
C ASP A 209 -20.04 -21.10 12.38
N LEU A 210 -20.27 -20.30 11.34
CA LEU A 210 -19.19 -19.68 10.56
C LEU A 210 -18.60 -18.52 11.37
N GLY A 211 -17.81 -18.84 12.41
CA GLY A 211 -17.10 -17.89 13.26
C GLY A 211 -16.05 -17.01 12.55
N ALA A 212 -16.34 -16.57 11.32
CA ALA A 212 -15.61 -15.71 10.40
C ALA A 212 -16.08 -14.25 10.41
N THR A 213 -17.19 -13.94 11.09
CA THR A 213 -17.72 -12.57 11.22
C THR A 213 -17.39 -11.97 12.58
N PHE A 214 -16.57 -10.92 12.61
CA PHE A 214 -16.45 -10.02 13.75
C PHE A 214 -17.47 -8.88 13.60
N GLY A 215 -18.67 -9.02 14.16
CA GLY A 215 -19.62 -7.90 14.19
C GLY A 215 -19.13 -6.79 15.12
N CYS A 216 -18.63 -5.67 14.57
CA CYS A 216 -18.67 -4.42 15.31
C CYS A 216 -20.13 -3.94 15.32
N TYR A 217 -20.62 -3.55 16.49
CA TYR A 217 -22.04 -3.38 16.77
C TYR A 217 -22.69 -2.24 15.98
N GLU A 218 -23.38 -2.57 14.90
CA GLU A 218 -24.69 -2.06 14.48
C GLU A 218 -25.18 -2.94 13.31
N ARG A 219 -26.49 -3.24 13.26
CA ARG A 219 -27.16 -4.35 12.53
C ARG A 219 -26.90 -4.53 11.01
N ALA A 220 -25.97 -3.82 10.40
CA ALA A 220 -25.65 -3.89 8.97
C ALA A 220 -24.14 -3.91 8.62
N PHE A 221 -23.23 -3.77 9.60
CA PHE A 221 -21.79 -3.76 9.34
C PHE A 221 -21.07 -4.84 10.16
N ARG A 222 -20.35 -5.71 9.46
CA ARG A 222 -19.45 -6.69 10.09
C ARG A 222 -18.03 -6.42 9.63
N THR A 223 -17.12 -6.58 10.57
CA THR A 223 -15.67 -6.59 10.33
C THR A 223 -15.26 -8.02 10.03
N TYR A 224 -14.44 -8.21 9.01
CA TYR A 224 -13.95 -9.52 8.62
C TYR A 224 -12.44 -9.53 8.73
N LEU A 225 -11.92 -10.59 9.34
CA LEU A 225 -10.50 -10.90 9.29
C LEU A 225 -10.25 -11.62 7.97
N TRP A 226 -9.75 -10.89 6.97
CA TRP A 226 -9.65 -11.42 5.61
C TRP A 226 -8.83 -12.69 5.53
N GLU A 227 -7.76 -12.70 6.31
CA GLU A 227 -6.80 -13.78 6.36
C GLU A 227 -7.37 -15.05 7.00
N GLN A 228 -8.51 -14.96 7.69
CA GLN A 228 -9.21 -16.12 8.24
C GLN A 228 -9.77 -17.04 7.15
N THR A 229 -10.10 -16.50 5.97
CA THR A 229 -10.61 -17.35 4.87
C THR A 229 -9.52 -18.22 4.26
N SER A 230 -8.25 -17.80 4.26
CA SER A 230 -7.13 -18.66 3.86
C SER A 230 -6.61 -19.50 5.03
N ASP A 231 -6.77 -19.01 6.26
CA ASP A 231 -6.26 -19.68 7.45
C ASP A 231 -7.18 -19.51 8.68
N PRO A 232 -7.95 -20.53 9.08
CA PRO A 232 -8.85 -20.40 10.23
C PRO A 232 -8.11 -20.20 11.57
N ASP A 233 -6.83 -20.57 11.69
CA ASP A 233 -6.09 -20.46 12.97
C ASP A 233 -5.71 -19.02 13.31
N ILE A 234 -5.61 -18.14 12.30
CA ILE A 234 -5.29 -16.72 12.51
C ILE A 234 -6.32 -15.99 13.37
N ARG A 235 -7.53 -16.56 13.45
CA ARG A 235 -8.59 -16.08 14.34
C ARG A 235 -8.07 -15.90 15.76
N CYS A 236 -7.30 -16.84 16.29
CA CYS A 236 -6.78 -16.76 17.66
C CYS A 236 -5.74 -15.62 17.83
N VAL A 237 -5.08 -15.18 16.76
CA VAL A 237 -4.16 -14.01 16.78
C VAL A 237 -4.93 -12.70 16.81
N PHE A 238 -6.14 -12.68 16.25
CA PHE A 238 -6.94 -11.46 16.11
C PHE A 238 -8.03 -11.29 17.18
N GLN A 239 -8.63 -12.39 17.66
CA GLN A 239 -9.97 -12.45 18.22
C GLN A 239 -10.26 -11.48 19.40
N TYR A 240 -11.33 -10.71 19.25
CA TYR A 240 -12.04 -10.00 20.31
C TYR A 240 -12.95 -10.97 21.10
N PRO A 241 -13.10 -10.85 22.43
CA PRO A 241 -14.05 -11.67 23.18
C PRO A 241 -15.46 -11.48 22.64
N TRP A 242 -16.15 -12.60 22.38
CA TRP A 242 -17.60 -12.56 22.26
C TRP A 242 -18.21 -12.85 23.65
N PRO A 243 -19.08 -11.97 24.17
CA PRO A 243 -19.57 -12.07 25.56
C PRO A 243 -20.41 -13.31 25.85
N SER A 244 -20.84 -14.08 24.85
CA SER A 244 -21.63 -15.31 25.05
C SER A 244 -20.81 -16.60 25.09
N THR A 245 -19.47 -16.54 25.03
CA THR A 245 -18.60 -17.71 25.23
C THR A 245 -17.93 -17.64 26.61
N PRO A 246 -18.55 -18.18 27.67
CA PRO A 246 -18.05 -18.13 29.05
C PRO A 246 -16.73 -18.91 29.28
N ALA A 247 -16.08 -19.41 28.23
CA ALA A 247 -14.80 -20.10 28.28
C ALA A 247 -13.61 -19.20 27.84
N LEU A 248 -13.85 -17.95 27.42
CA LEU A 248 -12.82 -17.02 26.96
C LEU A 248 -12.65 -15.83 27.92
N ASP A 249 -12.56 -16.10 29.23
CA ASP A 249 -12.21 -15.09 30.25
C ASP A 249 -10.80 -14.47 30.04
N GLU A 250 -10.04 -14.98 29.08
CA GLU A 250 -8.73 -14.47 28.73
C GLU A 250 -8.76 -13.86 27.31
N ASN A 251 -8.87 -12.53 27.26
CA ASN A 251 -8.79 -11.77 26.01
C ASN A 251 -7.36 -11.81 25.46
N PHE A 252 -7.11 -12.58 24.41
CA PHE A 252 -5.82 -12.68 23.71
C PHE A 252 -5.88 -12.09 22.30
N GLY A 253 -4.70 -11.83 21.73
CA GLY A 253 -4.58 -11.36 20.35
C GLY A 253 -4.50 -9.84 20.18
N TYR A 254 -4.46 -9.42 18.92
CA TYR A 254 -4.26 -8.04 18.52
C TYR A 254 -5.41 -7.14 18.92
N PHE A 255 -6.66 -7.53 18.64
CA PHE A 255 -7.79 -6.62 18.82
C PHE A 255 -7.97 -6.21 20.29
N PRO A 256 -7.96 -7.13 21.28
CA PRO A 256 -7.99 -6.72 22.68
C PRO A 256 -6.81 -5.83 23.05
N TYR A 257 -5.62 -6.07 22.49
CA TYR A 257 -4.47 -5.22 22.75
C TYR A 257 -4.58 -3.83 22.13
N ALA A 258 -5.15 -3.67 20.93
CA ALA A 258 -5.14 -2.43 20.16
C ALA A 258 -6.41 -1.57 20.31
N TYR A 259 -7.52 -2.18 20.72
CA TYR A 259 -8.77 -1.50 20.97
C TYR A 259 -9.03 -1.51 22.48
N PRO A 260 -8.86 -0.38 23.18
CA PRO A 260 -9.39 -0.27 24.52
C PRO A 260 -10.89 -0.58 24.44
N ALA A 261 -11.42 -1.30 25.43
CA ALA A 261 -12.85 -1.41 25.60
C ALA A 261 -13.45 0.00 25.48
N ASP A 262 -14.36 0.12 24.54
CA ASP A 262 -14.87 1.38 24.04
C ASP A 262 -15.19 2.39 25.17
N PRO A 263 -14.65 3.63 25.16
CA PRO A 263 -15.14 4.70 26.02
C PRO A 263 -16.62 5.06 25.73
N TYR A 264 -17.16 4.64 24.59
CA TYR A 264 -18.58 4.72 24.21
C TYR A 264 -19.34 3.42 24.45
N SER A 265 -18.90 2.57 25.40
CA SER A 265 -19.79 1.56 25.97
C SER A 265 -21.03 2.25 26.56
N LEU A 266 -22.04 2.49 25.71
CA LEU A 266 -23.42 2.57 26.13
C LEU A 266 -23.64 1.27 26.91
N PRO A 267 -24.05 1.36 28.18
CA PRO A 267 -24.25 0.17 28.99
C PRO A 267 -25.14 -0.77 28.20
N ALA A 268 -24.68 -1.99 27.96
CA ALA A 268 -25.54 -3.03 27.43
C ALA A 268 -26.82 -3.02 28.28
N PRO A 269 -28.02 -2.90 27.69
CA PRO A 269 -29.24 -2.88 28.48
C PRO A 269 -29.39 -4.22 29.19
N GLY A 270 -29.04 -4.26 30.48
CA GLY A 270 -29.38 -5.35 31.40
C GLY A 270 -28.26 -6.28 31.87
N THR A 271 -26.97 -5.98 31.70
CA THR A 271 -25.91 -6.74 32.41
C THR A 271 -24.93 -5.81 33.10
N ASP A 272 -24.70 -6.08 34.38
CA ASP A 272 -23.90 -5.28 35.30
C ASP A 272 -22.49 -5.04 34.77
N GLY A 273 -22.22 -3.80 34.32
CA GLY A 273 -21.07 -2.98 34.70
C GLY A 273 -19.65 -3.56 34.66
N GLY A 274 -19.40 -4.68 34.01
CA GLY A 274 -18.06 -5.23 33.82
C GLY A 274 -17.32 -4.43 32.77
N ASN A 275 -16.62 -3.38 33.20
CA ASN A 275 -15.58 -2.73 32.39
C ASN A 275 -14.73 -3.82 31.76
N CYS A 276 -14.84 -4.02 30.45
CA CYS A 276 -13.82 -4.79 29.74
C CYS A 276 -12.53 -3.97 29.95
N PRO A 277 -11.51 -4.49 30.67
CA PRO A 277 -10.37 -3.65 31.04
C PRO A 277 -9.71 -3.16 29.76
N THR A 278 -9.33 -1.88 29.72
CA THR A 278 -8.49 -1.37 28.64
C THR A 278 -7.21 -2.21 28.58
N ASN A 279 -7.10 -3.06 27.56
CA ASN A 279 -6.02 -4.03 27.45
C ASN A 279 -4.78 -3.46 26.73
N HIS A 280 -4.74 -2.14 26.51
CA HIS A 280 -3.52 -1.36 26.26
C HIS A 280 -2.63 -1.37 27.51
N THR A 281 -2.12 -2.54 27.88
CA THR A 281 -1.27 -2.77 29.06
C THR A 281 -0.13 -3.70 28.68
N VAL A 282 0.89 -3.79 29.54
CA VAL A 282 1.96 -4.78 29.38
C VAL A 282 1.42 -6.22 29.33
N ALA A 283 0.35 -6.50 30.10
CA ALA A 283 -0.31 -7.80 30.09
C ALA A 283 -1.00 -8.06 28.74
N GLY A 284 -1.70 -7.08 28.17
CA GLY A 284 -2.30 -7.21 26.85
C GLY A 284 -1.26 -7.37 25.73
N ALA A 285 -0.16 -6.63 25.78
CA ALA A 285 0.96 -6.81 24.83
C ALA A 285 1.57 -8.22 24.95
N THR A 286 1.77 -8.72 26.17
CA THR A 286 2.24 -10.10 26.42
C THR A 286 1.26 -11.11 25.84
N ARG A 287 -0.04 -10.95 26.05
CA ARG A 287 -1.09 -11.81 25.49
C ARG A 287 -1.13 -11.80 23.97
N TYR A 288 -0.90 -10.64 23.34
CA TYR A 288 -0.80 -10.56 21.89
C TYR A 288 0.42 -11.36 21.37
N VAL A 289 1.57 -11.22 22.03
CA VAL A 289 2.75 -12.01 21.71
C VAL A 289 2.50 -13.51 21.90
N GLN A 290 1.88 -13.91 23.00
CA GLN A 290 1.51 -15.30 23.24
C GLN A 290 0.63 -15.86 22.11
N ALA A 291 -0.29 -15.05 21.59
CA ALA A 291 -1.13 -15.44 20.47
C ALA A 291 -0.33 -15.61 19.17
N ALA A 292 0.61 -14.72 18.88
CA ALA A 292 1.49 -14.85 17.72
C ALA A 292 2.43 -16.08 17.84
N LEU A 293 2.96 -16.35 19.03
CA LEU A 293 3.77 -17.56 19.30
C LEU A 293 2.95 -18.85 19.19
N TRP A 294 1.72 -18.84 19.70
CA TRP A 294 0.78 -19.94 19.54
C TRP A 294 0.52 -20.22 18.07
N TYR A 295 0.33 -19.17 17.26
CA TYR A 295 0.12 -19.31 15.83
C TYR A 295 1.34 -19.90 15.12
N CYS A 296 2.55 -19.49 15.49
CA CYS A 296 3.78 -20.13 14.98
C CYS A 296 3.84 -21.63 15.32
N ALA A 297 3.41 -22.02 16.53
CA ALA A 297 3.33 -23.41 16.95
C ALA A 297 2.25 -24.18 16.17
N ALA A 298 1.07 -23.58 15.95
CA ALA A 298 -0.02 -24.17 15.18
C ALA A 298 0.38 -24.42 13.71
N LYS A 299 1.29 -23.61 13.18
CA LYS A 299 1.90 -23.78 11.85
C LYS A 299 3.16 -24.63 11.82
N ASN A 300 3.51 -25.26 12.95
CA ASN A 300 4.68 -26.14 13.07
C ASN A 300 6.01 -25.47 12.65
N LEU A 301 6.19 -24.17 12.91
CA LEU A 301 7.35 -23.41 12.41
C LEU A 301 8.66 -23.64 13.18
N GLY A 302 8.65 -24.48 14.23
CA GLY A 302 9.85 -24.84 14.99
C GLY A 302 10.45 -23.71 15.83
N SER A 303 11.33 -24.07 16.78
CA SER A 303 11.95 -23.09 17.68
C SER A 303 12.92 -22.15 16.98
N GLY A 304 13.64 -22.63 15.96
CA GLY A 304 14.59 -21.83 15.18
C GLY A 304 13.96 -20.71 14.35
N PHE A 305 12.62 -20.66 14.28
CA PHE A 305 11.88 -19.57 13.65
C PHE A 305 11.47 -18.48 14.64
N VAL A 306 11.15 -18.84 15.89
CA VAL A 306 10.61 -17.92 16.91
C VAL A 306 11.66 -17.36 17.87
N ASP A 307 12.74 -18.11 18.11
CA ASP A 307 13.83 -17.76 19.01
C ASP A 307 15.09 -17.46 18.20
N ILE A 308 15.08 -16.30 17.54
CA ILE A 308 16.16 -15.84 16.68
C ILE A 308 16.87 -14.63 17.29
N ALA A 309 18.19 -14.62 17.18
CA ALA A 309 19.04 -13.48 17.52
C ALA A 309 19.71 -12.85 16.28
N THR A 310 19.51 -13.46 15.11
CA THR A 310 20.05 -13.01 13.83
C THR A 310 18.91 -13.04 12.80
N PRO A 311 18.79 -12.02 11.94
CA PRO A 311 17.76 -11.98 10.91
C PRO A 311 17.81 -13.21 10.00
N LEU A 312 16.64 -13.77 9.70
CA LEU A 312 16.48 -14.79 8.68
C LEU A 312 16.63 -14.14 7.30
N THR A 313 17.48 -14.73 6.47
CA THR A 313 17.68 -14.31 5.07
C THR A 313 16.92 -15.20 4.08
N GLY A 314 16.19 -16.20 4.56
CA GLY A 314 15.43 -17.14 3.75
C GLY A 314 14.52 -18.04 4.59
N PHE A 315 13.69 -18.84 3.92
CA PHE A 315 12.73 -19.74 4.58
C PHE A 315 13.43 -20.84 5.39
N VAL A 316 12.93 -21.08 6.60
CA VAL A 316 13.48 -22.09 7.51
C VAL A 316 12.97 -23.48 7.10
N GLY A 317 13.88 -24.46 7.01
CA GLY A 317 13.50 -25.87 6.78
C GLY A 317 13.09 -26.24 5.36
N ALA A 318 13.30 -25.34 4.38
CA ALA A 318 12.94 -25.55 2.96
C ALA A 318 11.48 -26.02 2.78
N PRO A 319 10.49 -25.22 3.22
CA PRO A 319 9.08 -25.57 3.07
C PRO A 319 8.72 -25.76 1.60
N ALA A 320 7.68 -26.57 1.35
CA ALA A 320 7.05 -26.63 0.05
C ALA A 320 6.59 -25.21 -0.37
N GLU A 321 6.51 -24.98 -1.69
CA GLU A 321 6.20 -23.65 -2.24
C GLU A 321 4.88 -23.09 -1.69
N ASP A 322 3.84 -23.92 -1.67
CA ASP A 322 2.49 -23.66 -1.15
C ASP A 322 2.39 -23.53 0.38
N GLU A 323 3.52 -23.67 1.08
CA GLU A 323 3.62 -23.58 2.53
C GLU A 323 4.44 -22.37 2.99
N ARG A 324 5.14 -21.68 2.06
CA ARG A 324 6.00 -20.53 2.36
C ARG A 324 5.23 -19.36 2.96
N TRP A 325 3.99 -19.14 2.51
CA TRP A 325 3.13 -18.06 3.03
C TRP A 325 2.93 -18.15 4.55
N LYS A 326 2.92 -19.36 5.13
CA LYS A 326 2.75 -19.56 6.59
C LYS A 326 3.88 -18.92 7.38
N GLN A 327 5.12 -19.03 6.89
CA GLN A 327 6.28 -18.38 7.50
C GLN A 327 6.20 -16.85 7.38
N VAL A 328 5.80 -16.33 6.22
CA VAL A 328 5.66 -14.88 6.01
C VAL A 328 4.60 -14.31 6.94
N GLN A 329 3.42 -14.92 6.98
CA GLN A 329 2.29 -14.46 7.77
C GLN A 329 2.56 -14.57 9.28
N ALA A 330 3.13 -15.70 9.73
CA ALA A 330 3.53 -15.87 11.12
C ALA A 330 4.62 -14.88 11.55
N MET A 331 5.66 -14.68 10.72
CA MET A 331 6.73 -13.72 11.03
C MET A 331 6.19 -12.29 11.11
N ARG A 332 5.24 -11.93 10.24
CA ARG A 332 4.62 -10.60 10.27
C ARG A 332 3.92 -10.32 11.60
N PHE A 333 3.09 -11.25 12.08
CA PHE A 333 2.41 -11.08 13.37
C PHE A 333 3.36 -11.13 14.54
N LEU A 334 4.32 -12.05 14.50
CA LEU A 334 5.29 -12.22 15.57
C LEU A 334 6.15 -10.97 15.72
N ALA A 335 6.68 -10.44 14.61
CA ALA A 335 7.46 -9.21 14.60
C ALA A 335 6.63 -7.99 15.05
N HIS A 336 5.37 -7.89 14.62
CA HIS A 336 4.48 -6.79 15.05
C HIS A 336 4.18 -6.86 16.55
N ALA A 337 3.78 -8.03 17.06
CA ALA A 337 3.50 -8.26 18.47
C ALA A 337 4.75 -8.03 19.34
N ALA A 338 5.91 -8.50 18.88
CA ALA A 338 7.21 -8.28 19.54
C ALA A 338 7.55 -6.79 19.61
N THR A 339 7.33 -6.04 18.53
CA THR A 339 7.53 -4.59 18.50
C THR A 339 6.60 -3.87 19.48
N CYS A 340 5.38 -4.38 19.72
CA CYS A 340 4.47 -3.80 20.70
C CYS A 340 5.04 -3.85 22.15
N LEU A 341 5.92 -4.80 22.47
CA LEU A 341 6.58 -4.86 23.78
C LEU A 341 7.53 -3.68 24.02
N THR A 342 8.12 -3.09 22.98
CA THR A 342 9.06 -1.96 23.12
C THR A 342 8.37 -0.68 23.59
N ARG A 343 7.04 -0.64 23.55
CA ARG A 343 6.24 0.42 24.19
C ARG A 343 6.27 0.32 25.72
N TRP A 344 6.39 -0.89 26.25
CA TRP A 344 6.18 -1.20 27.68
C TRP A 344 7.48 -1.50 28.43
N TYR A 345 8.49 -2.00 27.73
CA TYR A 345 9.80 -2.30 28.27
C TYR A 345 10.84 -1.36 27.66
N ASP A 346 11.66 -0.77 28.52
CA ASP A 346 12.82 -0.02 28.06
C ASP A 346 13.89 -0.95 27.48
N LYS A 347 14.86 -0.35 26.79
CA LYS A 347 15.93 -1.12 26.15
C LYS A 347 16.74 -1.94 27.16
N ALA A 348 17.00 -1.42 28.37
CA ALA A 348 17.80 -2.13 29.38
C ALA A 348 17.08 -3.39 29.89
N THR A 349 15.76 -3.31 30.09
CA THR A 349 14.93 -4.46 30.47
C THR A 349 14.87 -5.49 29.34
N LEU A 350 14.72 -5.04 28.09
CA LEU A 350 14.75 -5.92 26.93
C LEU A 350 16.14 -6.56 26.73
N ASP A 351 17.23 -5.83 26.93
CA ASP A 351 18.58 -6.40 26.86
C ASP A 351 18.79 -7.48 27.94
N GLY A 352 18.11 -7.36 29.09
CA GLY A 352 18.09 -8.37 30.15
C GLY A 352 17.19 -9.59 29.88
N GLY A 353 16.32 -9.51 28.87
CA GLY A 353 15.41 -10.57 28.47
C GLY A 353 14.05 -10.50 29.17
N VAL A 354 12.98 -10.48 28.38
CA VAL A 354 11.59 -10.58 28.87
C VAL A 354 11.07 -11.98 28.57
N VAL A 355 10.69 -12.71 29.62
CA VAL A 355 10.13 -14.06 29.50
C VAL A 355 8.65 -13.98 29.12
N ILE A 356 8.30 -14.61 28.00
CA ILE A 356 6.92 -14.77 27.57
C ILE A 356 6.46 -16.19 27.91
N PRO A 357 5.49 -16.36 28.82
CA PRO A 357 5.00 -17.67 29.22
C PRO A 357 4.19 -18.34 28.10
N PRO A 358 4.11 -19.68 28.09
CA PRO A 358 3.37 -20.40 27.06
C PRO A 358 1.85 -20.27 27.28
N VAL A 359 1.07 -20.48 26.23
CA VAL A 359 -0.39 -20.57 26.28
C VAL A 359 -0.87 -21.75 25.44
N THR A 360 -1.97 -22.39 25.86
CA THR A 360 -2.54 -23.54 25.17
C THR A 360 -3.97 -23.23 24.71
N TRP A 361 -4.21 -23.32 23.40
CA TRP A 361 -5.55 -23.24 22.82
C TRP A 361 -5.77 -24.31 21.77
N ASN A 362 -7.04 -24.64 21.54
CA ASN A 362 -7.41 -25.51 20.44
C ASN A 362 -7.26 -24.76 19.11
N ALA A 363 -6.51 -25.32 18.18
CA ALA A 363 -6.39 -24.78 16.82
C ALA A 363 -7.72 -24.95 16.07
N PRO A 364 -8.36 -23.87 15.59
CA PRO A 364 -9.58 -23.96 14.80
C PRO A 364 -9.49 -24.94 13.63
N SER A 365 -8.33 -25.06 12.99
CA SER A 365 -8.12 -25.97 11.85
C SER A 365 -8.17 -27.46 12.21
N SER A 366 -7.72 -27.83 13.41
CA SER A 366 -7.54 -29.24 13.81
C SER A 366 -8.41 -29.68 14.99
N GLY A 367 -8.96 -28.73 15.74
CA GLY A 367 -9.63 -28.94 17.03
C GLY A 367 -8.69 -29.39 18.16
N ALA A 368 -7.39 -29.61 17.88
CA ALA A 368 -6.42 -30.12 18.84
C ALA A 368 -5.79 -28.99 19.66
N PRO A 369 -5.48 -29.21 20.95
CA PRO A 369 -4.76 -28.24 21.76
C PRO A 369 -3.32 -28.08 21.25
N VAL A 370 -2.93 -26.83 21.02
CA VAL A 370 -1.58 -26.41 20.63
C VAL A 370 -1.05 -25.49 21.72
N THR A 371 0.18 -25.75 22.18
CA THR A 371 0.86 -24.95 23.20
C THR A 371 1.96 -24.10 22.55
N SER A 372 1.94 -22.80 22.79
CA SER A 372 3.03 -21.91 22.36
C SER A 372 4.30 -22.18 23.15
N PRO A 373 5.50 -21.95 22.57
CA PRO A 373 6.75 -22.10 23.31
C PRO A 373 6.92 -20.98 24.35
N THR A 374 7.65 -21.29 25.42
CA THR A 374 8.23 -20.26 26.29
C THR A 374 9.44 -19.66 25.59
N VAL A 375 9.49 -18.33 25.47
CA VAL A 375 10.61 -17.62 24.84
C VAL A 375 11.10 -16.51 25.75
N THR A 376 12.41 -16.24 25.71
CA THR A 376 12.99 -15.06 26.37
C THR A 376 13.43 -14.09 25.31
N TRP A 377 12.68 -12.99 25.16
CA TRP A 377 12.95 -12.05 24.09
C TRP A 377 13.81 -10.90 24.55
N THR A 378 14.83 -10.64 23.72
CA THR A 378 15.73 -9.51 23.91
C THR A 378 15.46 -8.42 22.90
N HIS A 379 16.01 -7.23 23.11
CA HIS A 379 15.98 -6.17 22.09
C HIS A 379 16.56 -6.69 20.75
N ALA A 380 17.68 -7.43 20.81
CA ALA A 380 18.29 -8.02 19.62
C ALA A 380 17.36 -9.03 18.91
N SER A 381 16.63 -9.85 19.66
CA SER A 381 15.64 -10.78 19.10
C SER A 381 14.49 -10.03 18.42
N ILE A 382 13.98 -8.96 19.03
CA ILE A 382 12.90 -8.13 18.44
C ILE A 382 13.39 -7.49 17.13
N THR A 383 14.60 -6.95 17.10
CA THR A 383 15.21 -6.41 15.86
C THR A 383 15.36 -7.51 14.81
N ALA A 384 15.85 -8.69 15.18
CA ALA A 384 16.00 -9.82 14.26
C ALA A 384 14.66 -10.28 13.67
N LEU A 385 13.59 -10.34 14.47
CA LEU A 385 12.23 -10.64 14.00
C LEU A 385 11.73 -9.60 12.99
N HIS A 386 11.92 -8.32 13.29
CA HIS A 386 11.53 -7.23 12.37
C HIS A 386 12.27 -7.32 11.03
N GLU A 387 13.60 -7.49 11.06
CA GLU A 387 14.39 -7.62 9.83
C GLU A 387 14.06 -8.90 9.05
N SER A 388 13.81 -10.01 9.75
CA SER A 388 13.34 -11.27 9.15
C SER A 388 12.00 -11.09 8.45
N CYS A 389 11.07 -10.35 9.05
CA CYS A 389 9.76 -10.05 8.47
C CYS A 389 9.89 -9.33 7.12
N LEU A 390 10.75 -8.30 7.05
CA LEU A 390 11.02 -7.57 5.82
C LEU A 390 11.73 -8.43 4.77
N ALA A 391 12.71 -9.25 5.18
CA ALA A 391 13.44 -10.13 4.28
C ALA A 391 12.55 -11.24 3.70
N LEU A 392 11.78 -11.92 4.54
CA LEU A 392 10.88 -13.00 4.11
C LEU A 392 9.74 -12.50 3.23
N SER A 393 9.13 -11.37 3.56
CA SER A 393 8.08 -10.78 2.71
C SER A 393 8.60 -10.40 1.33
N ALA A 394 9.78 -9.79 1.26
CA ALA A 394 10.42 -9.46 -0.01
C ALA A 394 10.80 -10.70 -0.82
N LEU A 395 11.35 -11.73 -0.16
CA LEU A 395 11.72 -12.99 -0.82
C LEU A 395 10.48 -13.67 -1.40
N TYR A 396 9.42 -13.80 -0.59
CA TYR A 396 8.15 -14.40 -1.00
C TYR A 396 7.49 -13.66 -2.17
N SER A 397 7.42 -12.32 -2.13
CA SER A 397 6.93 -11.52 -3.27
C SER A 397 7.69 -11.80 -4.57
N SER A 398 9.00 -12.01 -4.49
CA SER A 398 9.83 -12.27 -5.67
C SER A 398 9.83 -13.72 -6.13
N ALA A 399 9.75 -14.69 -5.21
CA ALA A 399 9.87 -16.11 -5.50
C ALA A 399 8.52 -16.72 -5.89
N ASP A 400 7.42 -16.26 -5.26
CA ASP A 400 6.10 -16.86 -5.34
C ASP A 400 5.05 -15.79 -5.74
N PRO A 401 5.16 -15.17 -6.94
CA PRO A 401 4.32 -14.03 -7.33
C PRO A 401 2.83 -14.38 -7.53
N TYR A 402 2.51 -15.66 -7.73
CA TYR A 402 1.14 -16.17 -7.82
C TYR A 402 0.61 -16.75 -6.51
N ASP A 403 1.47 -16.95 -5.50
CA ASP A 403 1.01 -17.36 -4.18
C ASP A 403 0.59 -16.13 -3.38
N TRP A 404 -0.69 -16.08 -3.04
CA TRP A 404 -1.30 -15.02 -2.26
C TRP A 404 -1.79 -15.48 -0.89
N GLY A 405 -1.21 -16.56 -0.36
CA GLY A 405 -1.45 -16.96 1.03
C GLY A 405 -1.06 -15.88 2.05
N ALA A 406 -0.19 -14.94 1.67
CA ALA A 406 0.19 -13.78 2.46
C ALA A 406 0.10 -12.46 1.65
N PRO A 407 -0.19 -11.31 2.29
CA PRO A 407 -0.25 -10.02 1.62
C PRO A 407 1.14 -9.56 1.15
N ARG A 408 1.14 -8.72 0.13
CA ARG A 408 2.34 -8.09 -0.43
C ARG A 408 2.78 -6.91 0.43
N ASN A 409 4.08 -6.70 0.49
CA ASN A 409 4.69 -5.65 1.30
C ASN A 409 4.52 -4.29 0.61
N VAL A 410 3.71 -3.38 1.19
CA VAL A 410 3.48 -2.04 0.64
C VAL A 410 4.75 -1.20 0.58
N GLN A 411 5.73 -1.47 1.45
CA GLN A 411 7.03 -0.80 1.43
C GLN A 411 7.95 -1.29 0.30
N ARG A 412 7.56 -2.35 -0.42
CA ARG A 412 8.30 -2.89 -1.57
C ARG A 412 7.37 -3.47 -2.62
N SER A 413 6.52 -2.63 -3.20
CA SER A 413 5.77 -3.01 -4.38
C SER A 413 6.70 -3.33 -5.56
N ILE A 414 6.50 -4.46 -6.20
CA ILE A 414 7.23 -4.88 -7.40
C ILE A 414 6.26 -5.21 -8.53
N MET A 415 6.74 -5.17 -9.76
CA MET A 415 5.92 -5.45 -10.95
C MET A 415 5.29 -6.85 -10.93
N MET A 416 5.86 -7.79 -10.18
CA MET A 416 5.38 -9.17 -10.06
C MET A 416 4.28 -9.34 -8.99
N ASP A 417 3.97 -8.30 -8.20
CA ASP A 417 2.87 -8.38 -7.24
C ASP A 417 1.53 -8.56 -7.97
N TYR A 418 1.40 -7.96 -9.16
CA TYR A 418 0.31 -8.17 -10.11
C TYR A 418 0.80 -9.10 -11.23
N PRO A 419 0.76 -10.43 -11.04
CA PRO A 419 1.24 -11.34 -12.07
C PRO A 419 0.51 -11.07 -13.39
N LEU A 420 1.23 -11.20 -14.50
CA LEU A 420 0.69 -11.07 -15.85
C LEU A 420 -0.11 -12.33 -16.19
N LEU A 421 -1.23 -12.55 -15.49
CA LEU A 421 -2.10 -13.73 -15.62
C LEU A 421 -2.42 -14.04 -17.08
N GLN A 422 -2.53 -13.01 -17.94
CA GLN A 422 -2.73 -13.21 -19.36
C GLN A 422 -1.55 -13.93 -20.04
N HIS A 423 -0.31 -13.52 -19.76
CA HIS A 423 0.86 -14.17 -20.33
C HIS A 423 1.03 -15.59 -19.80
N ASP A 424 0.73 -15.84 -18.52
CA ASP A 424 0.98 -17.14 -17.91
C ASP A 424 -0.13 -18.16 -18.18
N LEU A 425 -1.39 -17.71 -18.28
CA LEU A 425 -2.53 -18.59 -18.56
C LEU A 425 -2.71 -18.85 -20.06
N PHE A 426 -2.30 -17.92 -20.93
CA PHE A 426 -2.58 -18.00 -22.37
C PHE A 426 -1.35 -18.13 -23.27
N SER A 427 -0.13 -18.07 -22.74
CA SER A 427 1.08 -18.47 -23.48
C SER A 427 1.43 -19.92 -23.15
N PRO A 428 1.99 -20.69 -24.09
CA PRO A 428 2.72 -21.90 -23.74
C PRO A 428 3.75 -21.56 -22.66
N PRO A 429 3.93 -22.39 -21.61
CA PRO A 429 4.90 -22.11 -20.55
C PRO A 429 6.26 -21.73 -21.16
N LEU A 430 6.75 -20.54 -20.81
CA LEU A 430 8.08 -20.13 -21.26
C LEU A 430 9.09 -21.14 -20.69
N SER A 431 9.85 -21.79 -21.57
CA SER A 431 10.89 -22.74 -21.21
C SER A 431 12.26 -22.18 -21.57
N GLY A 432 13.24 -22.40 -20.69
CA GLY A 432 14.62 -21.93 -20.87
C GLY A 432 15.15 -21.21 -19.63
N PRO A 433 16.48 -20.97 -19.56
CA PRO A 433 17.10 -20.24 -18.47
C PRO A 433 16.69 -18.76 -18.50
N VAL A 434 16.07 -18.28 -17.42
CA VAL A 434 15.79 -16.86 -17.21
C VAL A 434 17.10 -16.18 -16.80
N SER A 435 17.65 -15.31 -17.64
CA SER A 435 18.85 -14.55 -17.28
C SER A 435 18.49 -13.47 -16.26
N GLY A 436 19.12 -13.48 -15.08
CA GLY A 436 18.99 -12.40 -14.09
C GLY A 436 18.10 -12.69 -12.87
N ALA A 437 17.58 -13.91 -12.72
CA ALA A 437 17.17 -14.38 -11.40
C ALA A 437 18.44 -14.72 -10.58
N PRO A 438 18.58 -14.23 -9.34
CA PRO A 438 19.76 -14.47 -8.51
C PRO A 438 20.01 -15.95 -8.21
#